data_AF-A0AAN0JUY7-F1
#
_entry.id   AF-A0AAN0JUY7-F1
#
_cell.length_a   1.000
_cell.length_b   1.000
_cell.length_c   1.000
_cell.angle_alpha   90.00
_cell.angle_beta   90.00
_cell.angle_gamma   90.00
#
_symmetry.space_group_name_H-M   'P 1'
#
loop_
_entity.id
_entity.type
_entity.pdbx_description
1 polymer ?
#
loop_
_entity_poly.entity_id
_entity_poly.type
_entity_poly.pdbx_seq_one_letter_code
_entity_poly.pdbx_strand_id
1 'polypeptide(L)'
;MRIMTRGLGFPLFIMLSGLKPRVLRCKRLRQSYCSSSPAKGNDSEVLNKQLLKAGMSYLKDTEKTRKSVELRKLDINIDQLLVDYGKYQQILGKLDNALLEKKAEAGVVSSKGDVNEKGRSIDKLRDLKGTIKQLKTELHQMEKSLVPNVSRLPNNIHPNVPIGNEPRLVEYLNAKPGT
;
A
#
# COMPACT_ATOMS: atom_id res chain seq x y z
N MET A 1 -47.94 -12.15 68.32
CA MET A 1 -48.52 -13.36 67.70
C MET A 1 -47.39 -14.24 67.17
N ARG A 2 -47.31 -15.48 67.63
CA ARG A 2 -46.37 -16.53 67.20
C ARG A 2 -46.98 -17.31 66.03
N ILE A 3 -46.20 -17.59 64.99
CA ILE A 3 -46.27 -18.81 64.16
C ILE A 3 -44.81 -19.10 63.73
N MET A 4 -44.08 -19.98 64.44
CA MET A 4 -43.84 -21.41 64.12
C MET A 4 -43.15 -21.61 62.76
N THR A 5 -41.81 -21.74 62.69
CA THR A 5 -41.00 -22.99 62.71
C THR A 5 -41.42 -24.07 61.70
N ARG A 6 -40.53 -24.43 60.75
CA ARG A 6 -39.83 -25.74 60.64
C ARG A 6 -39.17 -25.97 59.26
N GLY A 7 -38.03 -26.68 59.27
CA GLY A 7 -37.40 -27.33 58.12
C GLY A 7 -35.94 -26.89 57.89
N LEU A 8 -34.96 -27.31 58.71
CA LEU A 8 -34.07 -28.47 58.48
C LEU A 8 -33.43 -28.53 57.07
N GLY A 9 -32.10 -28.32 57.00
CA GLY A 9 -31.26 -28.76 55.88
C GLY A 9 -30.04 -27.87 55.55
N PHE A 10 -28.94 -28.01 56.28
CA PHE A 10 -27.58 -27.78 55.73
C PHE A 10 -27.23 -28.95 54.77
N PRO A 11 -26.16 -28.89 53.95
CA PRO A 11 -25.74 -27.89 52.96
C PRO A 11 -25.57 -28.52 51.56
N LEU A 12 -25.92 -27.83 50.47
CA LEU A 12 -25.49 -28.29 49.13
C LEU A 12 -24.16 -27.61 48.76
N PHE A 13 -23.08 -28.23 49.22
CA PHE A 13 -21.71 -27.96 48.80
C PHE A 13 -21.54 -28.49 47.36
N ILE A 14 -21.85 -27.68 46.35
CA ILE A 14 -21.47 -28.01 44.97
C ILE A 14 -20.02 -27.55 44.78
N MET A 15 -19.12 -28.51 45.01
CA MET A 15 -17.78 -28.53 44.42
C MET A 15 -17.93 -28.64 42.90
N LEU A 16 -17.86 -27.51 42.20
CA LEU A 16 -17.50 -27.48 40.78
C LEU A 16 -16.09 -26.91 40.67
N SER A 17 -15.17 -27.85 40.59
CA SER A 17 -13.78 -27.69 40.20
C SER A 17 -13.65 -26.94 38.87
N GLY A 18 -12.73 -25.99 38.82
CA GLY A 18 -11.94 -25.76 37.61
C GLY A 18 -12.46 -24.79 36.56
N LEU A 19 -12.88 -23.56 36.93
CA LEU A 19 -12.98 -22.46 35.97
C LEU A 19 -12.21 -21.24 36.47
N LYS A 20 -11.01 -21.05 35.92
CA LYS A 20 -10.18 -19.85 36.13
C LYS A 20 -10.97 -18.59 35.73
N PRO A 21 -10.90 -17.49 36.49
CA PRO A 21 -11.52 -16.23 36.08
C PRO A 21 -10.85 -15.75 34.80
N ARG A 22 -11.60 -15.72 33.69
CA ARG A 22 -11.19 -15.03 32.47
C ARG A 22 -11.22 -13.53 32.76
N VAL A 23 -10.07 -13.01 33.17
CA VAL A 23 -9.78 -11.58 33.08
C VAL A 23 -9.92 -11.20 31.61
N LEU A 24 -11.02 -10.52 31.26
CA LEU A 24 -11.16 -9.84 29.97
C LEU A 24 -10.12 -8.71 29.95
N ARG A 25 -8.90 -9.04 29.53
CA ARG A 25 -7.92 -8.06 29.08
C ARG A 25 -8.54 -7.38 27.86
N CYS A 26 -9.09 -6.18 28.06
CA CYS A 26 -9.22 -5.21 26.99
C CYS A 26 -7.83 -5.05 26.37
N LYS A 27 -7.62 -5.68 25.19
CA LYS A 27 -6.50 -5.34 24.33
C LYS A 27 -6.70 -3.88 23.96
N ARG A 28 -5.95 -3.01 24.63
CA ARG A 28 -5.83 -1.59 24.31
C ARG A 28 -5.25 -1.52 22.89
N LEU A 29 -6.12 -1.54 21.88
CA LEU A 29 -5.77 -1.18 20.51
C LEU A 29 -5.59 0.34 20.48
N ARG A 30 -4.46 0.78 21.01
CA ARG A 30 -3.85 2.05 20.62
C ARG A 30 -2.46 1.70 20.11
N GLN A 31 -2.43 1.06 18.93
CA GLN A 31 -1.23 1.09 18.11
C GLN A 31 -1.09 2.54 17.66
N SER A 32 -0.23 3.30 18.35
CA SER A 32 0.38 4.48 17.76
C SER A 32 1.21 3.97 16.59
N TYR A 33 0.72 4.14 15.37
CA TYR A 33 1.50 3.91 14.16
C TYR A 33 2.57 5.00 14.05
N CYS A 34 3.59 4.92 14.88
CA CYS A 34 4.82 5.70 14.81
C CYS A 34 5.96 4.82 15.38
N SER A 35 6.19 3.69 14.75
CA SER A 35 7.44 2.94 14.88
C SER A 35 7.75 2.36 13.51
N SER A 36 8.40 3.16 12.67
CA SER A 36 8.98 2.69 11.41
C SER A 36 10.19 1.81 11.74
N SER A 37 9.95 0.53 11.97
CA SER A 37 11.01 -0.46 11.77
C SER A 37 11.43 -0.38 10.29
N PRO A 38 12.74 -0.32 9.97
CA PRO A 38 13.17 -0.29 8.59
C PRO A 38 12.65 -1.55 7.91
N ALA A 39 11.83 -1.36 6.88
CA ALA A 39 11.37 -2.43 6.01
C ALA A 39 12.60 -3.23 5.56
N LYS A 40 12.58 -4.56 5.69
CA LYS A 40 13.64 -5.40 5.12
C LYS A 40 13.71 -5.06 3.62
N GLY A 41 14.90 -5.01 3.03
CA GLY A 41 15.12 -4.42 1.69
C GLY A 41 14.09 -4.82 0.63
N ASN A 42 13.64 -6.07 0.66
CA ASN A 42 12.64 -6.63 -0.25
C ASN A 42 11.22 -6.04 -0.05
N ASP A 43 10.82 -5.75 1.19
CA ASP A 43 9.48 -5.26 1.53
C ASP A 43 9.30 -3.81 1.03
N SER A 44 10.37 -3.02 1.06
CA SER A 44 10.37 -1.62 0.61
C SER A 44 10.16 -1.49 -0.90
N GLU A 45 10.78 -2.35 -1.69
CA GLU A 45 10.60 -2.37 -3.15
C GLU A 45 9.20 -2.79 -3.55
N VAL A 46 8.63 -3.79 -2.87
CA VAL A 46 7.25 -4.24 -3.10
C VAL A 46 6.27 -3.11 -2.77
N LEU A 47 6.47 -2.42 -1.65
CA LEU A 47 5.64 -1.27 -1.27
C LEU A 47 5.74 -0.13 -2.30
N ASN A 48 6.95 0.20 -2.77
CA ASN A 48 7.16 1.23 -3.78
C ASN A 48 6.43 0.90 -5.09
N LYS A 49 6.50 -0.36 -5.55
CA LYS A 49 5.76 -0.81 -6.74
C LYS A 49 4.25 -0.70 -6.55
N GLN A 50 3.74 -1.07 -5.36
CA GLN A 50 2.33 -0.91 -5.03
C GLN A 50 1.91 0.57 -5.01
N LEU A 51 2.73 1.45 -4.44
CA LEU A 51 2.50 2.89 -4.40
C LEU A 51 2.45 3.47 -5.83
N LEU A 52 3.41 3.13 -6.69
CA LEU A 52 3.44 3.61 -8.07
C LEU A 52 2.22 3.13 -8.86
N LYS A 53 1.79 1.88 -8.64
CA LYS A 53 0.57 1.32 -9.23
C LYS A 53 -0.68 2.04 -8.73
N ALA A 54 -0.77 2.31 -7.43
CA ALA A 54 -1.87 3.06 -6.84
C ALA A 54 -1.92 4.50 -7.37
N GLY A 55 -0.77 5.18 -7.41
CA GLY A 55 -0.65 6.54 -7.95
C GLY A 55 -1.09 6.62 -9.41
N MET A 56 -0.73 5.64 -10.24
CA MET A 56 -1.20 5.56 -11.63
C MET A 56 -2.73 5.45 -11.71
N SER A 57 -3.34 4.60 -10.86
CA SER A 57 -4.80 4.48 -10.82
C SER A 57 -5.50 5.73 -10.32
N TYR A 58 -4.85 6.44 -9.39
CA TYR A 58 -5.35 7.68 -8.80
C TYR A 58 -5.35 8.83 -9.82
N LEU A 59 -4.30 8.91 -10.63
CA LEU A 59 -4.17 9.92 -11.69
C LEU A 59 -5.03 9.65 -12.93
N LYS A 60 -5.88 8.61 -12.94
CA LYS A 60 -6.89 8.45 -14.00
C LYS A 60 -7.92 9.58 -13.98
N ASP A 61 -8.26 10.07 -12.80
CA ASP A 61 -9.15 11.23 -12.60
C ASP A 61 -8.32 12.51 -12.43
N THR A 62 -7.48 12.84 -13.42
CA THR A 62 -6.53 13.98 -13.38
C THR A 62 -7.17 15.28 -12.92
N GLU A 63 -8.38 15.57 -13.38
CA GLU A 63 -9.15 16.78 -13.07
C GLU A 63 -9.44 16.94 -11.58
N LYS A 64 -9.77 15.84 -10.87
CA LYS A 64 -10.05 15.89 -9.43
C LYS A 64 -8.77 16.15 -8.65
N THR A 65 -7.67 15.55 -9.09
CA THR A 65 -6.36 15.73 -8.47
C THR A 65 -5.83 17.14 -8.69
N ARG A 66 -5.96 17.71 -9.90
CA ARG A 66 -5.60 19.11 -10.20
C ARG A 66 -6.33 20.08 -9.28
N LYS A 67 -7.65 19.99 -9.21
CA LYS A 67 -8.46 20.81 -8.30
C LYS A 67 -8.03 20.67 -6.85
N SER A 68 -7.68 19.45 -6.42
CA SER A 68 -7.22 19.21 -5.04
C SER A 68 -5.85 19.83 -4.75
N VAL A 69 -4.95 19.85 -5.73
CA VAL A 69 -3.64 20.53 -5.65
C VAL A 69 -3.82 22.05 -5.60
N GLU A 70 -4.66 22.61 -6.48
CA GLU A 70 -4.95 24.04 -6.56
C GLU A 70 -5.60 24.58 -5.28
N LEU A 71 -6.66 23.92 -4.80
CA LEU A 71 -7.37 24.33 -3.59
C LEU A 71 -6.49 24.28 -2.34
N ARG A 72 -5.49 23.38 -2.30
CA ARG A 72 -4.50 23.29 -1.21
C ARG A 72 -3.25 24.14 -1.42
N LYS A 73 -3.16 24.86 -2.55
CA LYS A 73 -2.01 25.71 -2.92
C LYS A 73 -0.68 24.94 -2.89
N LEU A 74 -0.69 23.70 -3.38
CA LEU A 74 0.50 22.85 -3.43
C LEU A 74 1.28 23.08 -4.73
N ASP A 75 2.61 23.14 -4.63
CA ASP A 75 3.52 23.22 -5.77
C ASP A 75 3.82 21.81 -6.30
N ILE A 76 2.87 21.24 -7.04
CA ILE A 76 3.00 19.92 -7.65
C ILE A 76 2.66 20.01 -9.13
N ASN A 77 3.63 19.69 -9.99
CA ASN A 77 3.43 19.64 -11.43
C ASN A 77 2.85 18.28 -11.88
N ILE A 78 1.53 18.23 -12.05
CA ILE A 78 0.81 17.01 -12.46
C ILE A 78 1.15 16.62 -13.91
N ASP A 79 1.36 17.58 -14.81
CA ASP A 79 1.67 17.32 -16.22
C ASP A 79 3.01 16.59 -16.37
N GLN A 80 4.04 17.06 -15.67
CA GLN A 80 5.33 16.39 -15.65
C GLN A 80 5.23 14.98 -15.06
N LEU A 81 4.45 14.81 -14.00
CA LEU A 81 4.24 13.51 -13.36
C LEU A 81 3.61 12.49 -14.31
N LEU A 82 2.64 12.92 -15.14
CA LEU A 82 2.02 12.07 -16.16
C LEU A 82 3.02 11.66 -17.25
N VAL A 83 3.88 12.58 -17.69
CA VAL A 83 4.94 12.29 -18.67
C VAL A 83 5.91 11.23 -18.12
N ASP A 84 6.35 11.40 -16.87
CA ASP A 84 7.27 10.46 -16.23
C ASP A 84 6.62 9.08 -16.04
N TYR A 85 5.33 9.04 -15.74
CA TYR A 85 4.54 7.81 -15.69
C TYR A 85 4.43 7.11 -17.05
N GLY A 86 4.24 7.86 -18.13
CA GLY A 86 4.25 7.32 -19.49
C GLY A 86 5.58 6.64 -19.83
N LYS A 87 6.71 7.29 -19.51
CA LYS A 87 8.04 6.70 -19.67
C LYS A 87 8.21 5.43 -18.84
N TYR A 88 7.78 5.46 -17.58
CA TYR A 88 7.83 4.31 -16.69
C TYR A 88 7.05 3.10 -17.25
N GLN A 89 5.85 3.32 -17.81
CA GLN A 89 5.06 2.26 -18.47
C GLN A 89 5.75 1.72 -19.72
N GLN A 90 6.37 2.58 -20.52
CA GLN A 90 7.11 2.16 -21.71
C GLN A 90 8.29 1.25 -21.35
N ILE A 91 9.06 1.60 -20.32
CA ILE A 91 10.19 0.78 -19.84
C ILE A 91 9.70 -0.55 -19.29
N LEU A 92 8.60 -0.55 -18.52
CA LEU A 92 7.95 -1.79 -18.05
C LEU A 92 7.55 -2.70 -19.21
N GLY A 93 6.87 -2.17 -20.23
CA GLY A 93 6.48 -2.94 -21.41
C GLY A 93 7.67 -3.53 -22.17
N LYS A 94 8.74 -2.74 -22.35
CA LYS A 94 10.00 -3.23 -22.94
C LYS A 94 10.63 -4.36 -22.12
N LEU A 95 10.60 -4.25 -20.79
CA LEU A 95 11.14 -5.26 -19.90
C LEU A 95 10.33 -6.55 -19.94
N ASP A 96 9.00 -6.47 -19.96
CA ASP A 96 8.12 -7.64 -20.08
C ASP A 96 8.33 -8.35 -21.42
N ASN A 97 8.44 -7.61 -22.51
CA ASN A 97 8.76 -8.18 -23.83
C ASN A 97 10.12 -8.88 -23.83
N ALA A 98 11.17 -8.25 -23.31
CA ALA A 98 12.50 -8.85 -23.22
C ALA A 98 12.51 -10.12 -22.34
N LEU A 99 11.70 -10.16 -21.27
CA LEU A 99 11.54 -11.36 -20.44
C LEU A 99 10.79 -12.49 -21.18
N LEU A 100 9.80 -12.17 -21.99
CA LEU A 100 9.10 -13.14 -22.83
C LEU A 100 10.02 -13.71 -23.91
N GLU A 101 10.77 -12.85 -24.61
CA GLU A 101 11.76 -13.25 -25.61
C GLU A 101 12.85 -14.14 -24.98
N LYS A 102 13.36 -13.77 -23.81
CA LYS A 102 14.33 -14.59 -23.07
C LYS A 102 13.77 -15.98 -22.75
N LYS A 103 12.50 -16.08 -22.36
CA LYS A 103 11.85 -17.37 -22.08
C LYS A 103 11.70 -18.20 -23.36
N ALA A 104 11.32 -17.58 -24.48
CA ALA A 104 11.20 -18.24 -25.77
C ALA A 104 12.54 -18.80 -26.25
N GLU A 105 13.60 -17.98 -26.25
CA GLU A 105 14.94 -18.39 -26.66
C GLU A 105 15.55 -19.45 -25.72
N ALA A 106 15.26 -19.39 -24.41
CA ALA A 106 15.65 -20.45 -23.47
C ALA A 106 14.97 -21.79 -23.78
N GLY A 107 13.71 -21.76 -24.24
CA GLY A 107 12.99 -22.94 -24.72
C GLY A 107 13.65 -23.59 -25.94
N VAL A 108 14.14 -22.76 -26.88
CA VAL A 108 14.88 -23.23 -28.07
C VAL A 108 16.17 -23.95 -27.66
N VAL A 109 16.95 -23.35 -26.75
CA VAL A 109 18.21 -23.95 -26.26
C VAL A 109 17.98 -25.28 -25.54
N SER A 110 16.89 -25.39 -24.77
CA SER A 110 16.53 -26.61 -24.05
C SER A 110 15.96 -27.72 -24.95
N SER A 111 15.57 -27.40 -26.18
CA SER A 111 14.98 -28.37 -27.10
C SER A 111 16.04 -29.32 -27.68
N LYS A 112 15.62 -30.47 -28.23
CA LYS A 112 16.52 -31.41 -28.94
C LYS A 112 16.81 -30.98 -30.40
N GLY A 113 16.74 -29.68 -30.70
CA GLY A 113 16.96 -29.13 -32.05
C GLY A 113 18.43 -28.96 -32.44
N ASP A 114 18.64 -28.39 -33.63
CA ASP A 114 19.93 -28.20 -34.30
C ASP A 114 20.95 -27.39 -33.49
N VAL A 115 22.22 -27.81 -33.56
CA VAL A 115 23.32 -27.20 -32.79
C VAL A 115 23.60 -25.76 -33.23
N ASN A 116 23.45 -25.46 -34.53
CA ASN A 116 23.64 -24.11 -35.06
C ASN A 116 22.56 -23.13 -34.60
N GLU A 117 21.31 -23.59 -34.49
CA GLU A 117 20.21 -22.77 -33.96
C GLU A 117 20.41 -22.48 -32.47
N LYS A 118 20.87 -23.49 -31.71
CA LYS A 118 21.24 -23.32 -30.31
C LYS A 118 22.35 -22.30 -30.10
N GLY A 119 23.39 -22.31 -30.93
CA GLY A 119 24.47 -21.32 -30.88
C GLY A 119 23.94 -19.88 -31.02
N ARG A 120 23.10 -19.64 -32.03
CA ARG A 120 22.47 -18.33 -32.27
C ARG A 120 21.55 -17.91 -31.11
N SER A 121 20.77 -18.83 -30.55
CA SER A 121 19.91 -18.54 -29.40
C SER A 121 20.71 -18.26 -28.12
N ILE A 122 21.88 -18.88 -27.93
CA ILE A 122 22.76 -18.59 -26.79
C ILE A 122 23.32 -17.16 -26.87
N ASP A 123 23.73 -16.72 -28.06
CA ASP A 123 24.23 -15.35 -28.26
C ASP A 123 23.11 -14.33 -28.00
N LYS A 124 21.92 -14.55 -28.56
CA LYS A 124 20.74 -13.72 -28.28
C LYS A 124 20.39 -13.68 -26.79
N LEU A 125 20.49 -14.81 -26.07
CA LEU A 125 20.25 -14.85 -24.62
C LEU A 125 21.28 -14.02 -23.84
N ARG A 126 22.53 -13.94 -24.30
CA ARG A 126 23.55 -13.08 -23.70
C ARG A 126 23.18 -11.61 -23.86
N ASP A 127 22.77 -11.23 -25.06
CA ASP A 127 22.39 -9.85 -25.37
C ASP A 127 21.11 -9.46 -24.61
N LEU A 128 20.10 -10.34 -24.57
CA LEU A 128 18.88 -10.16 -23.78
C LEU A 128 19.14 -10.02 -22.28
N LYS A 129 20.11 -10.77 -21.72
CA LYS A 129 20.51 -10.57 -20.31
C LYS A 129 21.10 -9.17 -20.08
N GLY A 130 21.87 -8.67 -21.04
CA GLY A 130 22.42 -7.31 -21.01
C GLY A 130 21.32 -6.25 -21.04
N THR A 131 20.39 -6.35 -22.00
CA THR A 131 19.27 -5.41 -22.14
C THR A 131 18.35 -5.43 -20.92
N ILE A 132 18.01 -6.61 -20.39
CA ILE A 132 17.19 -6.73 -19.17
C ILE A 132 17.89 -6.05 -17.98
N LYS A 133 19.21 -6.20 -17.84
CA LYS A 133 19.96 -5.56 -16.75
C LYS A 133 19.90 -4.04 -16.89
N GLN A 134 20.11 -3.51 -18.10
CA GLN A 134 20.02 -2.08 -18.39
C GLN A 134 18.62 -1.52 -18.12
N LEU A 135 17.58 -2.19 -18.62
CA LEU A 135 16.18 -1.80 -18.39
C LEU A 135 15.80 -1.83 -16.91
N LYS A 136 16.27 -2.81 -16.14
CA LYS A 136 16.08 -2.85 -14.68
C LYS A 136 16.77 -1.68 -13.98
N THR A 137 18.00 -1.34 -14.37
CA THR A 137 18.71 -0.21 -13.78
C THR A 137 18.02 1.13 -14.09
N GLU A 138 17.56 1.31 -15.32
CA GLU A 138 16.82 2.51 -15.73
C GLU A 138 15.48 2.60 -14.99
N LEU A 139 14.76 1.49 -14.87
CA LEU A 139 13.52 1.41 -14.12
C LEU A 139 13.73 1.79 -12.65
N HIS A 140 14.75 1.25 -11.99
CA HIS A 140 15.05 1.60 -10.60
C HIS A 140 15.44 3.07 -10.43
N GLN A 141 16.13 3.68 -11.39
CA GLN A 141 16.42 5.11 -11.35
C GLN A 141 15.14 5.95 -11.48
N MET A 142 14.22 5.55 -12.36
CA MET A 142 12.91 6.18 -12.51
C MET A 142 12.02 5.99 -11.26
N GLU A 143 12.04 4.81 -10.62
CA GLU A 143 11.30 4.58 -9.37
C GLU A 143 11.76 5.53 -8.26
N LYS A 144 13.08 5.78 -8.15
CA LYS A 144 13.65 6.69 -7.14
C LYS A 144 13.16 8.12 -7.28
N SER A 145 12.90 8.60 -8.50
CA SER A 145 12.35 9.93 -8.73
C SER A 145 10.82 9.97 -8.62
N LEU A 146 10.12 8.93 -9.10
CA LEU A 146 8.66 8.89 -9.10
C LEU A 146 8.04 8.67 -7.72
N VAL A 147 8.58 7.75 -6.92
CA VAL A 147 8.06 7.41 -5.57
C VAL A 147 7.85 8.65 -4.69
N PRO A 148 8.83 9.56 -4.51
CA PRO A 148 8.63 10.75 -3.69
C PRO A 148 7.63 11.75 -4.28
N ASN A 149 7.50 11.82 -5.61
CA ASN A 149 6.53 12.72 -6.24
C ASN A 149 5.10 12.21 -6.05
N VAL A 150 4.90 10.90 -6.12
CA VAL A 150 3.60 10.26 -5.94
C VAL A 150 3.17 10.28 -4.48
N SER A 151 4.09 10.09 -3.53
CA SER A 151 3.77 10.14 -2.10
C SER A 151 3.37 11.54 -1.60
N ARG A 152 3.78 12.59 -2.33
CA ARG A 152 3.40 13.98 -2.05
C ARG A 152 2.02 14.34 -2.61
N LEU A 153 1.39 13.48 -3.39
CA LEU A 153 0.07 13.78 -3.95
C LEU A 153 -0.96 13.96 -2.83
N PRO A 154 -1.73 15.06 -2.85
CA PRO A 154 -2.84 15.25 -1.94
C PRO A 154 -3.90 14.17 -2.15
N ASN A 155 -4.61 13.75 -1.09
CA ASN A 155 -5.85 12.99 -1.27
C ASN A 155 -6.93 13.88 -1.93
N ASN A 156 -7.86 13.27 -2.68
CA ASN A 156 -8.94 14.00 -3.35
C ASN A 156 -9.87 14.67 -2.31
N ILE A 157 -10.29 15.90 -2.58
CA ILE A 157 -11.18 16.65 -1.69
C ILE A 157 -12.62 16.12 -1.82
N HIS A 158 -13.27 15.86 -0.68
CA HIS A 158 -14.69 15.53 -0.64
C HIS A 158 -15.53 16.79 -0.96
N PRO A 159 -16.62 16.68 -1.75
CA PRO A 159 -17.40 17.85 -2.23
C PRO A 159 -17.92 18.78 -1.13
N ASN A 160 -18.20 18.24 0.07
CA ASN A 160 -18.73 19.03 1.20
C ASN A 160 -17.65 19.73 2.04
N VAL A 161 -16.36 19.59 1.70
CA VAL A 161 -15.28 20.23 2.45
C VAL A 161 -15.32 21.73 2.16
N PRO A 162 -15.39 22.60 3.20
CA PRO A 162 -15.38 24.04 2.98
C PRO A 162 -14.06 24.47 2.33
N ILE A 163 -14.16 25.39 1.38
CA ILE A 163 -13.00 26.00 0.73
C ILE A 163 -12.55 27.17 1.59
N GLY A 164 -11.30 27.14 2.02
CA GLY A 164 -10.71 28.19 2.84
C GLY A 164 -9.60 27.66 3.72
N ASN A 165 -8.85 28.59 4.32
CA ASN A 165 -7.74 28.26 5.23
C ASN A 165 -8.17 28.29 6.70
N GLU A 166 -9.40 28.73 6.98
CA GLU A 166 -9.88 28.94 8.34
C GLU A 166 -10.63 27.71 8.87
N PRO A 167 -10.48 27.40 10.17
CA PRO A 167 -11.21 26.32 10.79
C PRO A 167 -12.71 26.64 10.82
N ARG A 168 -13.53 25.71 10.32
CA ARG A 168 -14.99 25.81 10.41
C ARG A 168 -15.46 25.08 11.67
N LEU A 169 -16.16 25.81 12.53
CA LEU A 169 -16.92 25.21 13.62
C LEU A 169 -18.09 24.39 13.05
N VAL A 170 -18.23 23.15 13.49
CA VAL A 170 -19.33 22.25 13.08
C VAL A 170 -20.48 22.31 14.09
N GLU A 171 -20.19 22.19 15.38
CA GLU A 171 -21.20 22.16 16.45
C GLU A 171 -20.60 22.60 17.78
N TYR A 172 -21.40 23.23 18.63
CA TYR A 172 -21.08 23.46 20.04
C TYR A 172 -21.83 22.45 20.91
N LEU A 173 -21.11 21.74 21.77
CA LEU A 173 -21.69 20.90 22.81
C LEU A 173 -21.54 21.62 24.15
N ASN A 174 -22.68 22.00 24.73
CA ASN A 174 -22.84 22.75 25.99
C ASN A 174 -22.58 24.26 25.89
N ALA A 175 -23.44 25.04 26.57
CA ALA A 175 -23.25 26.48 26.73
C ALA A 175 -22.20 26.75 27.81
N LYS A 176 -21.35 27.76 27.60
CA LYS A 176 -20.50 28.27 28.69
C LYS A 176 -21.42 28.77 29.81
N PRO A 177 -21.22 28.34 31.08
CA PRO A 177 -21.98 28.88 32.21
C PRO A 177 -21.73 30.38 32.28
N GLY A 178 -22.81 31.15 32.36
CA GLY A 178 -22.80 32.61 32.26
C GLY A 178 -21.89 33.27 33.30
N THR A 179 -21.11 34.23 32.83
CA THR A 179 -20.37 35.23 33.63
C THR A 179 -21.30 36.26 34.22
#